data_AF-D2PCT1-F1
#
_entry.id   AF-D2PCT1-F1
#
_cell.length_a   1.000
_cell.length_b   1.000
_cell.length_c   1.000
_cell.angle_alpha   90.00
_cell.angle_beta   90.00
_cell.angle_gamma   90.00
#
_symmetry.space_group_name_H-M   'P 1'
#
loop_
_entity.id
_entity.type
_entity.pdbx_description
1 polymer ?
#
loop_
_entity_poly.entity_id
_entity_poly.type
_entity_poly.pdbx_seq_one_letter_code
_entity_poly.pdbx_strand_id
1 'polypeptide(L)'
;MPDPCEHYLKVKRDCESYVECVLRSKGFKIVAVDQHGYDIEAYYPSGMYYYFIEVKCGPAAKLSSYQRHFKWAVEIAREVGFNFPTDKGLELIPKFVLCQFDDKYRLIADQSCKKLLR
;
A
#
# COMPACT_ATOMS: atom_id res chain seq x y z
N MET A 1 8.17 -2.97 23.73
CA MET A 1 6.70 -2.99 23.64
C MET A 1 6.34 -3.65 22.32
N PRO A 2 5.33 -4.55 22.27
CA PRO A 2 4.84 -5.05 20.99
C PRO A 2 4.37 -3.86 20.14
N ASP A 3 4.69 -3.88 18.85
CA ASP A 3 4.28 -2.84 17.92
C ASP A 3 2.74 -2.73 17.97
N PRO A 4 2.18 -1.55 18.30
CA PRO A 4 0.73 -1.39 18.43
C PRO A 4 -0.02 -1.77 17.14
N CYS A 5 0.65 -1.70 15.98
CA CYS A 5 0.07 -2.11 14.71
C CYS A 5 -0.07 -3.64 14.59
N GLU A 6 0.81 -4.45 15.20
CA GLU A 6 0.73 -5.91 15.15
C GLU A 6 -0.57 -6.46 15.74
N HIS A 7 -1.27 -5.70 16.58
CA HIS A 7 -2.59 -6.07 17.10
C HIS A 7 -3.61 -6.28 15.96
N TYR A 8 -3.60 -5.43 14.93
CA TYR A 8 -4.49 -5.57 13.78
C TYR A 8 -4.23 -6.90 13.04
N LEU A 9 -2.96 -7.26 12.93
CA LEU A 9 -2.53 -8.46 12.25
C LEU A 9 -2.84 -9.75 13.04
N LYS A 10 -2.43 -9.80 14.31
CA LYS A 10 -2.45 -11.01 15.15
C LYS A 10 -3.80 -11.29 15.80
N VAL A 11 -4.56 -10.24 16.12
CA VAL A 11 -5.82 -10.35 16.87
C VAL A 11 -7.00 -10.13 15.95
N LYS A 12 -7.00 -9.02 15.20
CA LYS A 12 -8.13 -8.65 14.33
C LYS A 12 -8.10 -9.31 12.95
N ARG A 13 -6.96 -9.92 12.58
CA ARG A 13 -6.76 -10.57 11.27
C ARG A 13 -6.99 -9.61 10.09
N ASP A 14 -6.63 -8.34 10.32
CA ASP A 14 -6.89 -7.21 9.46
C ASP A 14 -5.55 -6.66 8.95
N CYS A 15 -5.19 -7.06 7.72
CA CYS A 15 -3.93 -6.63 7.10
C CYS A 15 -3.96 -5.16 6.66
N GLU A 16 -5.13 -4.64 6.27
CA GLU A 16 -5.29 -3.28 5.78
C GLU A 16 -5.03 -2.29 6.91
N SER A 17 -5.70 -2.48 8.03
CA SER A 17 -5.48 -1.65 9.22
C SER A 17 -4.05 -1.78 9.76
N TYR A 18 -3.41 -2.95 9.60
CA TYR A 18 -1.99 -3.10 9.92
C TYR A 18 -1.11 -2.23 9.02
N VAL A 19 -1.28 -2.32 7.69
CA VAL A 19 -0.49 -1.54 6.73
C VAL A 19 -0.72 -0.05 6.92
N GLU A 20 -1.98 0.39 7.08
CA GLU A 20 -2.32 1.78 7.35
C GLU A 20 -1.63 2.28 8.64
N CYS A 21 -1.72 1.51 9.72
CA CYS A 21 -1.11 1.84 11.01
C CYS A 21 0.42 2.02 10.89
N VAL A 22 1.11 1.10 10.20
CA VAL A 22 2.56 1.16 10.00
C VAL A 22 2.95 2.37 9.14
N LEU A 23 2.19 2.67 8.09
CA LEU A 23 2.44 3.84 7.25
C LEU A 23 2.25 5.14 8.04
N ARG A 24 1.18 5.25 8.82
CA ARG A 24 0.94 6.42 9.69
C ARG A 24 2.03 6.59 10.75
N SER A 25 2.47 5.51 11.39
CA SER A 25 3.52 5.57 12.41
C SER A 25 4.87 6.01 11.82
N LYS A 26 5.11 5.73 10.54
CA LYS A 26 6.26 6.21 9.75
C LYS A 26 6.07 7.62 9.19
N GLY A 27 4.93 8.27 9.41
CA GLY A 27 4.66 9.65 8.97
C GLY A 27 4.13 9.79 7.54
N PHE A 28 3.65 8.71 6.92
CA PHE A 28 2.94 8.81 5.65
C PHE A 28 1.58 9.49 5.86
N LYS A 29 1.18 10.27 4.85
CA LYS A 29 -0.19 10.73 4.71
C LYS A 29 -0.98 9.69 3.94
N ILE A 30 -2.06 9.21 4.53
CA ILE A 30 -3.05 8.34 3.88
C ILE A 30 -4.08 9.24 3.21
N VAL A 31 -4.23 9.08 1.90
CA VAL A 31 -5.16 9.87 1.08
C VAL A 31 -6.51 9.18 1.01
N ALA A 32 -6.50 7.89 0.74
CA ALA A 32 -7.70 7.06 0.68
C ALA A 32 -7.38 5.63 1.12
N VAL A 33 -8.40 4.98 1.64
CA VAL A 33 -8.45 3.53 1.85
C VAL A 33 -9.75 3.09 1.18
N ASP A 34 -9.66 2.44 0.02
CA ASP A 34 -10.86 2.05 -0.73
C ASP A 34 -11.51 0.82 -0.10
N GLN A 35 -12.83 0.89 0.08
CA GLN A 35 -13.67 -0.18 0.62
C GLN A 35 -13.99 -1.27 -0.43
N HIS A 36 -13.78 -0.99 -1.72
CA HIS A 36 -14.13 -1.89 -2.81
C HIS A 36 -13.04 -2.87 -3.22
N GLY A 37 -11.84 -2.74 -2.65
CA GLY A 37 -10.82 -3.77 -2.78
C GLY A 37 -9.45 -3.32 -2.35
N TYR A 38 -9.13 -3.48 -1.06
CA TYR A 38 -7.76 -3.74 -0.62
C TYR A 38 -6.69 -2.69 -0.94
N ASP A 39 -7.04 -1.47 -1.34
CA ASP A 39 -6.07 -0.48 -1.84
C ASP A 39 -5.93 0.71 -0.88
N ILE A 40 -4.69 1.01 -0.50
CA ILE A 40 -4.29 2.15 0.31
C ILE A 40 -3.50 3.11 -0.57
N GLU A 41 -3.99 4.35 -0.67
CA GLU A 41 -3.28 5.43 -1.31
C GLU A 41 -2.54 6.27 -0.28
N ALA A 42 -1.23 6.40 -0.44
CA ALA A 42 -0.41 7.09 0.55
C ALA A 42 0.80 7.79 -0.09
N TYR A 43 1.26 8.86 0.55
CA TYR A 43 2.53 9.48 0.20
C TYR A 43 3.29 9.91 1.44
N TYR A 44 4.62 9.91 1.33
CA TYR A 44 5.47 10.48 2.37
C TYR A 44 5.66 11.97 2.08
N PRO A 45 5.40 12.90 3.03
CA PRO A 45 5.39 14.34 2.75
C PRO A 45 6.70 14.92 2.19
N SER A 46 7.84 14.29 2.47
CA SER A 46 9.15 14.65 1.91
C SER A 46 9.65 13.65 0.86
N GLY A 47 8.78 12.75 0.40
CA GLY A 47 9.09 11.74 -0.61
C GLY A 47 8.80 12.23 -2.03
N MET A 48 9.18 11.40 -3.00
CA MET A 48 8.95 11.66 -4.43
C MET A 48 7.81 10.82 -5.01
N TYR A 49 7.26 9.89 -4.23
CA TYR A 49 6.33 8.89 -4.74
C TYR A 49 4.94 9.03 -4.12
N TYR A 50 3.94 8.83 -4.98
CA TYR A 50 2.57 8.57 -4.59
C TYR A 50 2.36 7.06 -4.69
N TYR A 51 2.14 6.40 -3.56
CA TYR A 51 2.06 4.96 -3.49
C TYR A 51 0.61 4.51 -3.60
N PHE A 52 0.36 3.65 -4.58
CA PHE A 52 -0.82 2.83 -4.67
C PHE A 52 -0.47 1.45 -4.10
N ILE A 53 -0.95 1.18 -2.89
CA ILE A 53 -0.56 0.02 -2.09
C ILE A 53 -1.72 -0.94 -2.01
N GLU A 54 -1.61 -2.07 -2.72
CA GLU A 54 -2.59 -3.13 -2.60
C GLU A 54 -2.23 -4.07 -1.45
N VAL A 55 -3.20 -4.41 -0.60
CA VAL A 55 -3.03 -5.23 0.60
C VAL A 55 -3.82 -6.53 0.47
N LYS A 56 -3.15 -7.67 0.41
CA LYS A 56 -3.81 -8.97 0.33
C LYS A 56 -3.64 -9.80 1.58
N CYS A 57 -4.74 -10.31 2.10
CA CYS A 57 -4.81 -10.98 3.39
C CYS A 57 -5.34 -12.42 3.22
N GLY A 58 -4.56 -13.41 3.67
CA GLY A 58 -4.99 -14.81 3.75
C GLY A 58 -4.96 -15.62 2.43
N PRO A 59 -5.42 -16.88 2.46
CA PRO A 59 -5.25 -17.85 1.36
C PRO A 59 -6.09 -17.54 0.10
N ALA A 60 -7.05 -16.62 0.19
CA ALA A 60 -7.84 -16.13 -0.95
C ALA A 60 -7.17 -14.96 -1.70
N ALA A 61 -5.97 -14.54 -1.28
CA ALA A 61 -5.11 -13.55 -1.93
C ALA A 61 -4.58 -14.00 -3.31
N LYS A 62 -5.45 -14.43 -4.22
CA LYS A 62 -5.08 -14.66 -5.61
C LYS A 62 -4.97 -13.33 -6.32
N LEU A 63 -3.94 -13.18 -7.16
CA LEU A 63 -3.80 -12.01 -8.00
C LEU A 63 -5.01 -11.95 -8.96
N SER A 64 -5.89 -10.96 -8.82
CA SER A 64 -7.03 -10.82 -9.73
C SER A 64 -6.57 -10.22 -11.08
N SER A 65 -7.33 -10.45 -12.15
CA SER A 65 -7.08 -9.79 -13.45
C SER A 65 -7.13 -8.27 -13.34
N TYR A 66 -8.00 -7.75 -12.47
CA TYR A 66 -8.16 -6.32 -12.20
C TYR A 66 -6.86 -5.67 -11.71
N GLN A 67 -6.08 -6.36 -10.87
CA GLN A 67 -4.79 -5.86 -10.39
C GLN A 67 -3.73 -5.73 -11.47
N ARG A 68 -3.71 -6.68 -12.42
CA ARG A 68 -2.79 -6.58 -13.56
C ARG A 68 -3.10 -5.34 -14.38
N HIS A 69 -4.39 -5.02 -14.55
CA HIS A 69 -4.81 -3.78 -15.20
C HIS A 69 -4.44 -2.54 -14.39
N PHE A 70 -4.64 -2.57 -13.07
CA PHE A 70 -4.32 -1.43 -12.21
C PHE A 70 -2.82 -1.14 -12.14
N LYS A 71 -2.00 -2.17 -11.92
CA LYS A 71 -0.53 -2.06 -11.99
C LYS A 71 -0.10 -1.51 -13.35
N TRP A 72 -0.64 -2.04 -14.43
CA TRP A 72 -0.32 -1.58 -15.79
C TRP A 72 -0.74 -0.13 -16.01
N ALA A 73 -1.90 0.30 -15.51
CA ALA A 73 -2.34 1.69 -15.58
C ALA A 73 -1.40 2.64 -14.82
N VAL A 74 -0.92 2.24 -13.63
CA VAL A 74 0.09 2.99 -12.86
C VAL A 74 1.42 3.07 -13.61
N GLU A 75 1.84 1.98 -14.26
CA GLU A 75 3.06 1.95 -15.08
C GLU A 75 2.95 2.87 -16.31
N ILE A 76 1.82 2.84 -17.03
CA ILE A 76 1.54 3.76 -18.14
C ILE A 76 1.54 5.21 -17.65
N ALA A 77 0.82 5.51 -16.55
CA ALA A 77 0.76 6.86 -15.99
C ALA A 77 2.17 7.41 -15.73
N ARG A 78 3.06 6.56 -15.21
CA ARG A 78 4.48 6.91 -15.04
C ARG A 78 5.20 7.16 -16.36
N GLU A 79 5.00 6.30 -17.37
CA GLU A 79 5.66 6.41 -18.67
C GLU A 79 5.25 7.67 -19.44
N VAL A 80 3.99 8.08 -19.34
CA VAL A 80 3.48 9.28 -20.02
C VAL A 80 3.69 10.57 -19.21
N GLY A 81 4.35 10.49 -18.05
CA GLY A 81 4.63 11.66 -17.20
C GLY A 81 3.41 12.21 -16.46
N PHE A 82 2.39 11.37 -16.23
CA PHE A 82 1.24 11.75 -15.41
C PHE A 82 1.63 11.72 -13.93
N ASN A 83 1.83 12.91 -13.36
CA ASN A 83 2.16 13.11 -11.96
C ASN A 83 0.92 13.48 -11.14
N PHE A 84 0.90 13.07 -9.87
CA PHE A 84 -0.17 13.43 -8.94
C PHE A 84 0.23 14.68 -8.14
N PRO A 85 -0.48 15.81 -8.25
CA PRO A 85 -0.23 16.99 -7.43
C PRO A 85 -0.77 16.79 -6.02
N THR A 86 0.08 16.92 -5.00
CA THR A 86 -0.37 16.96 -3.60
C THR A 86 -1.05 18.28 -3.27
N ASP A 87 -1.71 18.38 -2.10
CA ASP A 87 -2.24 19.64 -1.54
C ASP A 87 -1.22 20.78 -1.48
N LYS A 88 0.09 20.46 -1.53
CA LYS A 88 1.20 21.40 -1.50
C LYS A 88 1.80 21.69 -2.89
N GLY A 89 1.17 21.19 -3.96
CA GLY A 89 1.65 21.37 -5.34
C GLY A 89 2.90 20.55 -5.69
N LEU A 90 3.32 19.60 -4.83
CA LEU A 90 4.39 18.67 -5.19
C LEU A 90 3.86 17.62 -6.17
N GLU A 91 4.53 17.49 -7.29
CA GLU A 91 4.30 16.43 -8.26
C GLU A 91 4.96 15.13 -7.79
N LEU A 92 4.12 14.14 -7.51
CA LEU A 92 4.58 12.83 -7.07
C LEU A 92 4.48 11.81 -8.19
N ILE A 93 5.51 10.96 -8.28
CA ILE A 93 5.59 9.90 -9.26
C ILE A 93 4.75 8.71 -8.76
N PRO A 94 3.77 8.23 -9.54
CA PRO A 94 2.94 7.13 -9.11
C PRO A 94 3.74 5.82 -9.03
N LYS A 95 3.49 5.04 -7.97
CA LYS A 95 4.20 3.79 -7.71
C LYS A 95 3.26 2.74 -7.13
N PHE A 96 3.15 1.62 -7.84
CA PHE A 96 2.40 0.47 -7.37
C PHE A 96 3.24 -0.40 -6.41
N VAL A 97 2.61 -0.87 -5.34
CA VAL A 97 3.20 -1.76 -4.33
C VAL A 97 2.19 -2.83 -3.95
N LEU A 98 2.63 -4.09 -3.89
CA LEU A 98 1.80 -5.19 -3.40
C LEU A 98 2.27 -5.68 -2.04
N CYS A 99 1.40 -5.59 -1.04
CA CYS A 99 1.56 -6.11 0.31
C CYS A 99 0.73 -7.37 0.53
N GLN A 100 1.31 -8.54 0.26
CA GLN A 100 0.66 -9.83 0.47
C GLN A 100 1.04 -10.48 1.81
N PHE A 101 0.04 -10.99 2.52
CA PHE A 101 0.17 -11.74 3.76
C PHE A 101 -0.38 -13.15 3.58
N ASP A 102 0.33 -14.14 4.13
CA ASP A 102 -0.10 -15.54 4.06
C ASP A 102 -1.26 -15.87 5.02
N ASP A 103 -1.67 -17.12 5.05
CA ASP A 103 -2.72 -17.67 5.93
C ASP A 103 -2.39 -17.56 7.44
N LYS A 104 -1.11 -17.35 7.77
CA LYS A 104 -0.62 -17.08 9.13
C LYS A 104 -0.36 -15.59 9.35
N TYR A 105 -0.85 -14.74 8.46
CA TYR A 105 -0.67 -13.29 8.48
C TYR A 105 0.80 -12.86 8.43
N ARG A 106 1.70 -13.64 7.84
CA ARG A 106 3.10 -13.26 7.64
C ARG A 106 3.25 -12.55 6.31
N LEU A 107 3.99 -11.44 6.31
CA LEU A 107 4.26 -10.67 5.10
C LEU A 107 5.11 -11.48 4.10
N ILE A 108 4.51 -11.93 3.00
CA ILE A 108 5.14 -12.63 1.87
C ILE A 108 5.30 -11.73 0.62
N ALA A 109 4.97 -10.45 0.78
CA ALA A 109 4.98 -9.39 -0.23
C ALA A 109 6.29 -9.17 -1.01
N ASP A 110 6.18 -8.33 -2.05
CA ASP A 110 7.32 -7.86 -2.84
C ASP A 110 8.34 -7.05 -2.01
N GLN A 111 9.52 -6.83 -2.60
CA GLN A 111 10.60 -6.10 -1.93
C GLN A 111 10.25 -4.63 -1.65
N SER A 112 9.35 -4.03 -2.42
CA SER A 112 8.90 -2.64 -2.22
C SER A 112 8.02 -2.53 -0.98
N CYS A 113 7.08 -3.44 -0.78
CA CYS A 113 6.25 -3.49 0.42
C CYS A 113 7.10 -3.79 1.66
N LYS A 114 8.04 -4.75 1.57
CA LYS A 114 8.97 -5.02 2.69
C LYS A 114 9.78 -3.79 3.08
N LYS A 115 10.19 -2.95 2.12
CA LYS A 115 10.89 -1.69 2.40
C LYS A 115 9.98 -0.62 2.99
N LEU A 116 8.70 -0.58 2.60
CA LEU A 116 7.74 0.37 3.14
C LEU A 116 7.35 0.05 4.59
N LEU A 117 7.20 -1.25 4.91
CA LEU A 117 6.72 -1.69 6.21
C LEU A 117 7.83 -1.94 7.25
N ARG A 118 9.10 -2.13 6.83
CA ARG A 118 10.25 -2.27 7.74
C ARG A 118 10.77 -0.93 8.21
#